data_AF-M2PKE1-F1
#
_entry.id   AF-M2PKE1-F1
#
_cell.length_a   1.000
_cell.length_b   1.000
_cell.length_c   1.000
_cell.angle_alpha   90.00
_cell.angle_beta   90.00
_cell.angle_gamma   90.00
#
_symmetry.space_group_name_H-M   'P 1'
#
loop_
_entity.id
_entity.type
_entity.pdbx_description
1 polymer ?
#
loop_
_entity_poly.entity_id
_entity_poly.type
_entity_poly.pdbx_seq_one_letter_code
_entity_poly.pdbx_strand_id
1 'polypeptide(L)'
;MKTRQEYAKLIRKLEILSTIFMTAGFLLSLIMNWGIYGIIFVVLIFLIFNIFSYRFMKICRCEYCNSIDIFTKKFGFTNGIKSHCPACHKKIKNTIKYIEKK
;
A
#
# COMPACT_ATOMS: atom_id res chain seq x y z
N MET A 1 -11.26 -12.35 -11.83
CA MET A 1 -11.50 -11.44 -10.69
C MET A 1 -10.27 -11.45 -9.80
N LYS A 2 -9.62 -10.31 -9.55
CA LYS A 2 -8.53 -10.26 -8.56
C LYS A 2 -9.11 -10.34 -7.15
N THR A 3 -8.54 -11.18 -6.30
CA THR A 3 -8.99 -11.29 -4.90
C THR A 3 -8.40 -10.16 -4.05
N ARG A 4 -9.10 -9.76 -2.97
CA ARG A 4 -8.58 -8.77 -2.03
C ARG A 4 -7.22 -9.20 -1.45
N GLN A 5 -7.00 -10.50 -1.27
CA GLN A 5 -5.71 -11.05 -0.83
C GLN A 5 -4.57 -10.83 -1.83
N GLU A 6 -4.84 -10.90 -3.14
CA GLU A 6 -3.83 -10.58 -4.16
C GLU A 6 -3.44 -9.10 -4.12
N TYR A 7 -4.41 -8.21 -3.90
CA TYR A 7 -4.11 -6.78 -3.69
C TYR A 7 -3.31 -6.54 -2.42
N ALA A 8 -3.60 -7.25 -1.33
CA ALA A 8 -2.80 -7.16 -0.11
C ALA A 8 -1.34 -7.61 -0.34
N LYS A 9 -1.13 -8.70 -1.10
CA LYS A 9 0.22 -9.13 -1.52
C LYS A 9 0.91 -8.10 -2.41
N LEU A 10 0.17 -7.46 -3.32
CA LEU A 10 0.70 -6.46 -4.23
C LEU A 10 1.08 -5.18 -3.48
N ILE A 11 0.23 -4.70 -2.57
CA ILE A 11 0.51 -3.58 -1.67
C ILE A 11 1.74 -3.90 -0.81
N ARG A 12 1.83 -5.11 -0.24
CA ARG A 12 3.01 -5.54 0.52
C ARG A 12 4.29 -5.49 -0.31
N LYS A 13 4.25 -6.00 -1.55
CA LYS A 13 5.39 -5.93 -2.46
C LYS A 13 5.77 -4.48 -2.75
N LEU A 14 4.79 -3.60 -2.98
CA LEU A 14 5.03 -2.17 -3.18
C LEU A 14 5.67 -1.51 -1.95
N GLU A 15 5.17 -1.78 -0.75
CA GLU A 15 5.73 -1.24 0.49
C GLU A 15 7.18 -1.70 0.68
N ILE A 16 7.44 -3.01 0.55
CA ILE A 16 8.81 -3.56 0.65
C ILE A 16 9.73 -2.94 -0.40
N LEU A 17 9.27 -2.87 -1.66
CA LEU A 17 10.04 -2.28 -2.75
C LEU A 17 10.33 -0.80 -2.47
N SER A 18 9.35 -0.05 -1.95
CA SER A 18 9.52 1.36 -1.60
C SER A 18 10.53 1.54 -0.47
N THR A 19 10.52 0.68 0.55
CA THR A 19 11.50 0.73 1.64
C THR A 19 12.91 0.40 1.14
N ILE A 20 13.05 -0.66 0.32
CA ILE A 20 14.34 -1.02 -0.28
C ILE A 20 14.86 0.11 -1.17
N PHE A 21 14.00 0.68 -2.01
CA PHE A 21 14.36 1.78 -2.90
C PHE A 21 14.79 3.02 -2.11
N MET A 22 14.11 3.32 -1.00
CA MET A 22 14.47 4.44 -0.15
C MET A 22 15.86 4.24 0.48
N THR A 23 16.14 3.05 1.03
CA THR A 23 17.44 2.72 1.62
C THR A 23 18.55 2.72 0.57
N ALA A 24 18.33 2.08 -0.58
CA ALA A 24 19.29 2.03 -1.68
C ALA A 24 19.54 3.42 -2.30
N GLY A 25 18.48 4.20 -2.49
CA GLY A 25 18.56 5.57 -3.00
C GLY A 25 19.32 6.49 -2.06
N PHE A 26 19.14 6.34 -0.75
CA PHE A 26 19.91 7.09 0.24
C PHE A 26 21.41 6.72 0.20
N LEU A 27 21.73 5.42 0.15
CA LEU A 27 23.11 4.94 0.00
C LEU A 27 23.76 5.45 -1.29
N LEU A 28 23.07 5.36 -2.42
CA LEU A 28 23.54 5.88 -3.71
C LEU A 28 23.76 7.39 -3.67
N SER A 29 22.86 8.14 -3.03
CA SER A 29 22.99 9.60 -2.88
C SER A 29 24.22 9.98 -2.06
N LEU A 30 24.58 9.18 -1.05
CA LEU A 30 25.80 9.38 -0.26
C LEU A 30 27.06 9.05 -1.08
N ILE A 31 27.08 7.92 -1.80
CA ILE A 31 28.24 7.49 -2.59
C ILE A 31 28.52 8.48 -3.74
N MET A 32 27.47 8.94 -4.42
CA MET A 32 27.57 9.85 -5.56
C MET A 32 27.70 11.32 -5.15
N ASN A 33 27.69 11.63 -3.84
CA ASN A 33 27.74 13.00 -3.30
C ASN A 33 26.67 13.95 -3.88
N TRP A 34 25.49 13.42 -4.21
CA TRP A 34 24.37 14.23 -4.72
C TRP A 34 23.79 15.19 -3.68
N GLY A 35 24.21 15.06 -2.42
CA GLY A 35 23.81 15.93 -1.32
C GLY A 35 22.29 15.95 -1.13
N ILE A 36 21.75 17.13 -0.83
CA ILE A 36 20.32 17.34 -0.57
C ILE A 36 19.45 17.03 -1.80
N TYR A 37 19.93 17.25 -3.02
CA TYR A 37 19.15 17.01 -4.23
C TYR A 37 18.82 15.54 -4.44
N GLY A 38 19.77 14.64 -4.18
CA GLY A 38 19.53 13.20 -4.24
C GLY A 38 18.51 12.74 -3.19
N ILE A 39 18.57 13.29 -1.98
CA ILE A 39 17.61 13.00 -0.91
C ILE A 39 16.20 13.47 -1.32
N ILE A 40 16.06 14.69 -1.84
CA ILE A 40 14.76 15.22 -2.30
C ILE A 40 14.17 14.31 -3.39
N PHE A 41 14.98 13.87 -4.35
CA PHE A 41 14.53 13.00 -5.42
C PHE A 41 14.02 11.64 -4.91
N VAL A 42 14.75 11.02 -3.97
CA VAL A 42 14.34 9.75 -3.35
C VAL A 42 13.04 9.90 -2.56
N VAL A 43 12.89 11.01 -1.83
CA VAL A 43 11.66 11.32 -1.07
C VAL A 43 10.46 11.53 -2.01
N LEU A 44 10.65 12.21 -3.14
CA LEU A 44 9.59 12.39 -4.15
C LEU A 44 9.11 11.04 -4.71
N ILE A 45 10.04 10.15 -5.05
CA ILE A 45 9.69 8.80 -5.51
C ILE A 45 8.95 8.03 -4.42
N PHE A 46 9.41 8.12 -3.17
CA PHE A 46 8.75 7.47 -2.03
C PHE A 46 7.30 7.97 -1.84
N LEU A 47 7.05 9.27 -1.99
CA LEU A 47 5.70 9.84 -1.96
C LEU A 47 4.81 9.27 -3.08
N ILE A 48 5.34 9.14 -4.30
CA ILE A 48 4.60 8.54 -5.43
C ILE A 48 4.21 7.09 -5.10
N PHE A 49 5.13 6.29 -4.56
CA PHE A 49 4.82 4.91 -4.13
C PHE A 49 3.73 4.88 -3.06
N ASN A 50 3.76 5.78 -2.08
CA ASN A 50 2.72 5.87 -1.04
C ASN A 50 1.35 6.26 -1.63
N ILE A 51 1.30 7.21 -2.56
CA ILE A 51 0.06 7.61 -3.24
C ILE A 51 -0.53 6.43 -4.04
N PHE A 52 0.32 5.68 -4.75
CA PHE A 52 -0.12 4.49 -5.47
C PHE A 52 -0.65 3.42 -4.52
N SER A 53 0.08 3.11 -3.45
CA SER A 53 -0.36 2.18 -2.40
C SER A 53 -1.71 2.59 -1.81
N TYR A 54 -1.89 3.89 -1.53
CA TYR A 54 -3.16 4.42 -1.02
C TYR A 54 -4.32 4.28 -2.01
N ARG A 55 -4.08 4.51 -3.31
CA ARG A 55 -5.08 4.25 -4.36
C ARG A 55 -5.51 2.79 -4.37
N PHE A 56 -4.58 1.83 -4.28
CA PHE A 56 -4.90 0.41 -4.22
C PHE A 56 -5.66 0.04 -2.94
N MET A 57 -5.29 0.62 -1.80
CA MET A 57 -6.01 0.44 -0.55
C MET A 57 -7.46 0.94 -0.64
N LYS A 58 -7.69 2.10 -1.30
CA LYS A 58 -9.03 2.66 -1.53
C LYS A 58 -9.91 1.77 -2.39
N ILE A 59 -9.34 1.08 -3.39
CA ILE A 59 -10.08 0.08 -4.20
C ILE A 59 -10.57 -1.07 -3.31
N CYS A 60 -9.78 -1.46 -2.31
CA CYS A 60 -10.10 -2.56 -1.41
C CYS A 60 -10.97 -2.15 -0.22
N ARG A 61 -11.53 -0.94 -0.15
CA ARG A 61 -12.34 -0.48 0.99
C ARG A 61 -13.48 -1.43 1.38
N CYS A 62 -13.95 -1.32 2.61
CA CYS A 62 -15.13 -2.06 3.07
C CYS A 62 -16.36 -1.63 2.25
N GLU A 63 -17.11 -2.61 1.73
CA GLU A 63 -18.34 -2.34 0.94
C GLU A 63 -19.45 -1.67 1.75
N TYR A 64 -19.45 -1.84 3.09
CA TYR A 64 -20.53 -1.38 3.95
C TYR A 64 -20.30 -0.01 4.59
N CYS A 65 -19.07 0.27 5.02
CA CYS A 65 -18.74 1.51 5.74
C CYS A 65 -17.64 2.33 5.04
N ASN A 66 -17.19 1.91 3.85
CA ASN A 66 -16.15 2.58 3.09
C ASN A 66 -14.77 2.69 3.79
N SER A 67 -14.58 2.01 4.93
CA SER A 67 -13.33 2.07 5.69
C SER A 67 -12.18 1.39 4.94
N ILE A 68 -10.99 1.97 5.04
CA ILE A 68 -9.77 1.47 4.40
C ILE A 68 -8.96 0.59 5.38
N ASP A 69 -9.26 0.66 6.69
CA ASP A 69 -8.61 -0.10 7.78
C ASP A 69 -8.93 -1.60 7.83
N ILE A 70 -9.16 -2.21 6.68
CA ILE A 70 -9.40 -3.65 6.60
C ILE A 70 -8.10 -4.45 6.47
N PHE A 71 -6.97 -3.79 6.24
CA PHE A 71 -5.67 -4.43 6.09
C PHE A 71 -5.07 -4.75 7.46
N THR A 72 -4.50 -5.94 7.61
CA THR A 72 -3.68 -6.29 8.78
C THR A 72 -2.25 -5.85 8.53
N LYS A 73 -1.70 -5.03 9.43
CA LYS A 73 -0.29 -4.64 9.40
C LYS A 73 0.51 -5.49 10.39
N LYS A 74 1.69 -5.97 9.98
CA LYS A 74 2.67 -6.64 10.85
C LYS A 74 4.04 -6.04 10.54
N PHE A 75 4.76 -5.58 11.58
CA PHE A 75 6.04 -4.87 11.42
C PHE A 75 5.96 -3.65 10.47
N GLY A 76 4.85 -2.92 10.46
CA GLY A 76 4.63 -1.76 9.57
C GLY A 76 4.16 -2.10 8.15
N PHE A 77 4.22 -3.37 7.73
CA PHE A 77 3.83 -3.81 6.40
C PHE A 77 2.44 -4.46 6.36
N THR A 78 1.73 -4.25 5.26
CA THR A 78 0.46 -4.91 4.94
C THR A 78 0.68 -6.42 4.78
N ASN A 79 0.18 -7.23 5.71
CA ASN A 79 0.39 -8.68 5.75
C ASN A 79 -0.83 -9.47 5.25
N GLY A 80 -2.02 -8.85 5.26
CA GLY A 80 -3.25 -9.50 4.85
C GLY A 80 -4.47 -8.60 5.03
N ILE A 81 -5.64 -9.23 5.06
CA ILE A 81 -6.93 -8.56 5.21
C ILE A 81 -7.69 -9.22 6.34
N LYS A 82 -8.29 -8.41 7.22
CA LYS A 82 -9.13 -8.87 8.31
C LYS A 82 -10.38 -9.55 7.73
N SER A 83 -10.82 -10.63 8.38
CA SER A 83 -12.07 -11.30 8.02
C SER A 83 -13.30 -10.43 8.26
N HIS A 84 -13.21 -9.50 9.21
CA HIS A 84 -14.25 -8.54 9.59
C HIS A 84 -13.69 -7.12 9.55
N CYS A 85 -14.53 -6.17 9.13
CA CYS A 85 -14.17 -4.76 9.16
C CYS A 85 -14.07 -4.27 10.61
N PRO A 86 -13.02 -3.56 11.02
CA PRO A 86 -12.92 -3.05 12.39
C PRO A 86 -13.90 -1.91 12.70
N ALA A 87 -14.39 -1.19 11.67
CA ALA A 87 -15.31 -0.07 11.87
C ALA A 87 -16.78 -0.51 11.96
N CYS A 88 -17.19 -1.53 11.18
CA CYS A 88 -18.59 -1.97 11.12
C CYS A 88 -18.82 -3.43 11.52
N HIS A 89 -17.76 -4.16 11.89
CA HIS A 89 -17.76 -5.58 12.26
C HIS A 89 -18.38 -6.55 11.24
N LYS A 90 -18.79 -6.07 10.06
CA LYS A 90 -19.33 -6.92 9.00
C LYS A 90 -18.23 -7.77 8.35
N LYS A 91 -18.59 -8.99 7.97
CA LYS A 91 -17.72 -9.93 7.26
C LYS A 91 -17.33 -9.35 5.90
N ILE A 92 -16.03 -9.32 5.62
CA ILE A 92 -15.48 -8.81 4.37
C ILE A 92 -15.43 -9.95 3.36
N LYS A 93 -16.02 -9.75 2.19
CA LYS A 93 -15.93 -10.71 1.08
C LYS A 93 -14.53 -10.67 0.47
N ASN A 94 -13.92 -11.84 0.27
CA ASN A 94 -12.56 -11.94 -0.29
C ASN A 94 -12.47 -11.54 -1.77
N THR A 95 -13.61 -11.51 -2.47
CA THR A 95 -13.71 -11.10 -3.87
C THR A 95 -14.07 -9.63 -3.95
N ILE A 96 -13.27 -8.84 -4.67
CA ILE A 96 -13.69 -7.50 -5.09
C ILE A 96 -14.62 -7.70 -6.27
N LYS A 97 -15.94 -7.58 -6.05
CA LYS A 97 -16.84 -7.34 -7.18
C LYS A 97 -16.52 -5.93 -7.64
N TYR A 98 -15.91 -5.79 -8.82
CA TYR A 98 -15.95 -4.52 -9.52
C TYR A 98 -17.44 -4.21 -9.70
N ILE A 99 -17.96 -3.29 -8.90
CA ILE A 99 -19.18 -2.61 -9.27
C ILE A 99 -18.72 -1.71 -10.42
N GLU A 100 -18.82 -2.21 -11.64
CA GLU A 100 -18.96 -1.35 -12.81
C GLU A 100 -20.08 -0.37 -12.46
N LYS A 101 -19.69 0.85 -12.09
CA LYS A 101 -20.61 1.97 -12.19
C LYS A 101 -20.85 2.17 -13.68
N LYS A 102 -21.96 1.60 -14.13
CA LYS A 102 -22.63 1.92 -15.39
C LYS A 102 -22.97 3.42 -15.41
#